data_AF-A0A946HJ92-F1
#
_entry.id   AF-A0A946HJ92-F1
#
_cell.length_a   1.000
_cell.length_b   1.000
_cell.length_c   1.000
_cell.angle_alpha   90.00
_cell.angle_beta   90.00
_cell.angle_gamma   90.00
#
_symmetry.space_group_name_H-M   'P 1'
#
loop_
_entity.id
_entity.type
_entity.pdbx_description
1 polymer ?
#
loop_
_entity_poly.entity_id
_entity_poly.type
_entity_poly.pdbx_seq_one_letter_code
_entity_poly.pdbx_strand_id
1 'polypeptide(L)' 'INPLFSALIPGRDDGAVSVAATAMKGMTDHITLPATHSFLMNNPLVLYQVLWFLRQGAFARDVTLMDAVKALTQH' A
#
# COMPACT_ATOMS: atom_id res chain seq x y z
N ILE A 1 -10.53 12.79 0.34
CA ILE A 1 -11.40 11.61 0.07
C ILE A 1 -12.83 11.98 0.43
N ASN A 2 -13.80 11.74 -0.44
CA ASN A 2 -15.22 11.84 -0.10
C ASN A 2 -15.74 10.40 0.14
N PRO A 3 -16.15 10.04 1.37
CA PRO A 3 -16.63 8.69 1.70
C PRO A 3 -17.77 8.20 0.80
N LEU A 4 -18.57 9.12 0.24
CA LEU A 4 -19.65 8.79 -0.69
C LEU A 4 -19.14 8.16 -2.01
N PHE A 5 -17.93 8.49 -2.45
CA PHE A 5 -17.35 7.88 -3.65
C PHE A 5 -16.85 6.46 -3.40
N SER A 6 -16.35 6.15 -2.20
CA SER A 6 -15.97 4.77 -1.82
C SER A 6 -17.18 3.84 -1.86
N ALA A 7 -18.36 4.31 -1.41
CA ALA A 7 -19.60 3.54 -1.47
C ALA A 7 -20.05 3.15 -2.90
N LEU A 8 -19.52 3.81 -3.94
CA LEU A 8 -19.80 3.49 -5.34
C LEU A 8 -18.80 2.48 -5.93
N ILE A 9 -17.70 2.19 -5.23
CA ILE A 9 -16.66 1.27 -5.67
C ILE A 9 -16.97 -0.12 -5.08
N PRO A 10 -17.22 -1.14 -5.91
CA PRO A 10 -17.48 -2.48 -5.38
C PRO A 10 -16.24 -3.08 -4.72
N GLY A 11 -16.42 -3.64 -3.52
CA GLY A 11 -15.38 -4.38 -2.80
C GLY A 11 -14.46 -3.49 -1.99
N ARG A 12 -13.22 -3.94 -1.76
CA ARG A 12 -12.20 -3.16 -1.03
C ARG A 12 -11.58 -2.11 -1.94
N ASP A 13 -11.43 -0.91 -1.43
CA ASP A 13 -10.85 0.24 -2.13
C ASP A 13 -10.06 1.15 -1.16
N ASP A 14 -9.36 2.13 -1.72
CA ASP A 14 -8.64 3.15 -0.96
C ASP A 14 -9.38 4.51 -0.90
N GLY A 15 -10.64 4.57 -1.32
CA GLY A 15 -11.45 5.78 -1.45
C GLY A 15 -11.41 6.45 -2.83
N ALA A 16 -10.65 5.88 -3.79
CA ALA A 16 -10.64 6.32 -5.19
C ALA A 16 -10.45 5.16 -6.18
N VAL A 17 -9.72 4.11 -5.79
CA VAL A 17 -9.35 2.96 -6.64
C VAL A 17 -9.66 1.65 -5.91
N SER A 18 -10.27 0.70 -6.61
CA SER A 18 -10.53 -0.64 -6.06
C SER A 18 -9.24 -1.48 -6.00
N VAL A 19 -9.12 -2.33 -4.98
CA VAL A 19 -8.01 -3.31 -4.88
C VAL A 19 -7.94 -4.18 -6.13
N ALA A 20 -9.09 -4.63 -6.65
CA ALA A 20 -9.15 -5.46 -7.85
C ALA A 20 -8.53 -4.77 -9.08
N ALA A 21 -8.74 -3.46 -9.25
CA ALA A 21 -8.18 -2.69 -10.35
C ALA A 21 -6.64 -2.49 -10.25
N THR A 22 -6.04 -2.70 -9.07
CA THR A 22 -4.58 -2.59 -8.89
C THR A 22 -3.81 -3.83 -9.37
N ALA A 23 -4.49 -4.95 -9.63
CA ALA A 23 -3.85 -6.16 -10.13
C ALA A 23 -3.62 -6.07 -11.64
N MET A 24 -2.43 -6.46 -12.10
CA MET A 24 -2.07 -6.45 -13.52
C MET A 24 -1.35 -7.73 -13.93
N LYS A 25 -1.56 -8.17 -15.17
CA LYS A 25 -0.86 -9.33 -15.73
C LYS A 25 0.65 -9.05 -15.74
N GLY A 26 1.43 -9.98 -15.20
CA GLY A 26 2.90 -9.89 -15.17
C GLY A 26 3.46 -9.14 -13.95
N MET A 27 2.63 -8.80 -12.96
CA MET A 27 3.12 -8.28 -11.68
C MET A 27 4.03 -9.32 -10.98
N THR A 28 5.17 -8.89 -10.47
CA THR A 28 6.10 -9.77 -9.74
C THR A 28 5.55 -10.14 -8.36
N ASP A 29 4.90 -9.20 -7.69
CA ASP A 29 4.25 -9.43 -6.40
C ASP A 29 3.10 -8.42 -6.19
N HIS A 30 2.19 -8.72 -5.26
CA HIS A 30 1.06 -7.87 -4.89
C HIS A 30 0.77 -7.97 -3.37
N ILE A 31 0.50 -6.82 -2.76
CA ILE A 31 0.07 -6.71 -1.36
C ILE A 31 -1.07 -5.71 -1.21
N THR A 32 -1.87 -5.90 -0.17
CA THR A 32 -2.87 -4.92 0.27
C THR A 32 -2.52 -4.42 1.66
N LEU A 33 -2.52 -3.10 1.86
CA LEU A 33 -2.23 -2.46 3.14
C LEU A 33 -3.41 -1.59 3.58
N PRO A 34 -3.62 -1.37 4.89
CA PRO A 34 -4.59 -0.40 5.37
C PRO A 34 -4.08 1.03 5.12
N ALA A 35 -4.42 1.58 3.96
CA ALA A 35 -4.09 2.95 3.58
C ALA A 35 -5.23 3.53 2.73
N THR A 36 -5.39 4.84 2.78
CA THR A 36 -6.35 5.56 1.94
C THR A 36 -5.62 6.35 0.87
N HIS A 37 -6.28 6.59 -0.26
CA HIS A 37 -5.69 7.17 -1.47
C HIS A 37 -4.90 8.45 -1.19
N SER A 38 -5.52 9.39 -0.46
CA SER A 38 -4.92 10.68 -0.14
C SER A 38 -3.65 10.59 0.71
N PHE A 39 -3.49 9.53 1.52
CA PHE A 39 -2.35 9.37 2.43
C PHE A 39 -1.38 8.26 2.01
N LEU A 40 -1.69 7.49 0.95
CA LEU A 40 -0.89 6.37 0.48
C LEU A 40 0.58 6.76 0.25
N MET A 41 0.81 7.91 -0.40
CA MET A 41 2.16 8.39 -0.75
C MET A 41 3.01 8.79 0.46
N ASN A 42 2.42 9.03 1.63
CA ASN A 42 3.13 9.43 2.85
C ASN A 42 2.98 8.40 3.98
N ASN A 43 2.37 7.24 3.70
CA ASN A 43 2.19 6.19 4.69
C ASN A 43 3.52 5.45 4.91
N PRO A 44 4.11 5.46 6.13
CA PRO A 44 5.41 4.85 6.37
C PRO A 44 5.48 3.36 6.01
N LEU A 45 4.38 2.62 6.18
CA LEU A 45 4.32 1.21 5.81
C LEU A 45 4.37 1.03 4.29
N VAL A 46 3.71 1.91 3.53
CA VAL A 46 3.77 1.91 2.05
C VAL A 46 5.18 2.27 1.58
N LEU A 47 5.78 3.34 2.12
CA LEU A 47 7.13 3.76 1.76
C LEU A 47 8.15 2.64 1.98
N TYR A 48 8.10 2.01 3.16
CA TYR A 48 8.97 0.88 3.47
C TYR A 48 8.81 -0.26 2.46
N GLN A 49 7.58 -0.64 2.12
CA GLN A 49 7.30 -1.74 1.20
C GLN A 49 7.78 -1.44 -0.22
N VAL A 50 7.64 -0.19 -0.69
CA VAL A 50 8.17 0.23 -1.98
C VAL A 50 9.70 0.12 -2.00
N LEU A 51 10.39 0.66 -0.99
CA LEU A 51 11.85 0.58 -0.91
C LEU A 51 12.34 -0.87 -0.82
N TRP A 52 11.65 -1.71 -0.06
CA TRP A 52 11.96 -3.13 0.05
C TRP A 52 11.77 -3.85 -1.29
N PHE A 53 10.63 -3.66 -1.95
CA PHE A 53 10.35 -4.26 -3.26
C PHE A 53 11.39 -3.87 -4.31
N LEU A 54 11.79 -2.59 -4.36
CA LEU A 54 12.81 -2.13 -5.31
C LEU A 54 14.18 -2.79 -5.07
N ARG A 55 14.48 -3.21 -3.83
CA ARG A 55 15.75 -3.88 -3.50
C ARG A 55 15.69 -5.39 -3.69
N GLN A 56 14.56 -6.02 -3.34
CA GLN A 56 14.44 -7.48 -3.22
C GLN A 56 13.59 -8.12 -4.32
N GLY A 57 12.84 -7.33 -5.10
CA GLY A 57 11.94 -7.81 -6.14
C GLY A 57 10.62 -8.39 -5.63
N ALA A 58 10.35 -8.35 -4.32
CA ALA A 58 9.11 -8.82 -3.70
C ALA A 58 8.79 -7.99 -2.45
N PHE A 59 7.53 -7.99 -2.00
CA PHE A 59 7.14 -7.25 -0.80
C PHE A 59 7.53 -8.01 0.48
N ALA A 60 7.84 -7.26 1.54
CA ALA A 60 8.12 -7.85 2.84
C ALA A 60 6.82 -8.33 3.50
N ARG A 61 6.77 -9.62 3.86
CA ARG A 61 5.63 -10.18 4.61
C ARG A 61 5.83 -9.96 6.10
N ASP A 62 4.74 -9.76 6.83
CA ASP A 62 4.70 -9.64 8.29
C ASP A 62 5.44 -8.42 8.90
N VAL A 63 5.56 -7.33 8.14
CA VAL A 63 6.10 -6.06 8.63
C VAL A 63 5.01 -5.20 9.24
N THR A 64 5.23 -4.73 10.48
CA THR A 64 4.30 -3.81 11.13
C THR A 64 4.60 -2.36 10.80
N LEU A 65 3.65 -1.46 11.10
CA LEU A 65 3.89 -0.02 10.99
C LEU A 65 5.09 0.43 11.86
N MET A 66 5.28 -0.16 13.04
CA MET A 66 6.39 0.21 13.92
C MET A 66 7.73 -0.22 13.34
N ASP A 67 7.81 -1.40 12.72
CA ASP A 67 9.02 -1.86 12.03
C ASP A 67 9.37 -0.92 10.87
N ALA A 68 8.37 -0.55 10.07
CA ALA A 68 8.53 0.39 8.97
C ALA A 68 9.01 1.78 9.44
N VAL A 69 8.38 2.35 10.48
CA VAL A 69 8.78 3.64 11.05
C VAL A 69 10.20 3.60 11.59
N LYS A 70 10.55 2.53 12.34
CA LYS A 70 11.91 2.35 12.86
C LYS A 70 12.93 2.30 11.73
N ALA A 71 12.66 1.51 10.69
CA ALA A 71 13.56 1.39 9.54
C ALA A 71 13.75 2.70 8.77
N LEU A 72 12.71 3.55 8.69
CA LEU A 72 12.75 4.81 7.95
C LEU A 72 13.38 5.98 8.72
N THR A 73 13.39 5.92 10.06
CA THR A 73 13.86 7.03 10.91
C THR A 73 15.27 6.84 11.48
N GLN A 74 15.87 5.65 11.34
CA GLN A 74 17.20 5.33 11.86
C GLN A 74 18.35 5.64 10.89
N HIS A 75 18.27 6.77 10.19
CA HIS A 75 19.33 7.28 9.30
C HIS A 75 19.90 8.60 9.79
#